data_AF-A0A7Y2XFE2-F1
#
_entry.id   AF-A0A7Y2XFE2-F1
#
_cell.length_a   1.000
_cell.length_b   1.000
_cell.length_c   1.000
_cell.angle_alpha   90.00
_cell.angle_beta   90.00
_cell.angle_gamma   90.00
#
_symmetry.space_group_name_H-M   'P 1'
#
loop_
_entity.id
_entity.type
_entity.pdbx_description
1 polymer ?
#
loop_
_entity_poly.entity_id
_entity_poly.type
_entity_poly.pdbx_seq_one_letter_code
_entity_poly.pdbx_strand_id
1 'polypeptide(L)'
;PGTPEHLAYRYWMHYAEGSFMPLMILSLVMGRIESAPMPFFIRPVAKGIVAKVREGYLDQNVERHLRFMEDTLSASPWFCGDQMTAADIQMSFAVEAAAVRTDLSEDYPRLQAFLERISQLPAYRSALEKGGPYELLGA
;
A
#
# COMPACT_ATOMS: atom_id res chain seq x y z
N PRO A 1 -11.25 -11.73 22.03
CA PRO A 1 -12.34 -12.19 21.12
C PRO A 1 -13.66 -11.54 21.50
N GLY A 2 -14.48 -11.13 20.52
CA GLY A 2 -15.80 -10.52 20.77
C GLY A 2 -15.83 -9.00 21.01
N THR A 3 -14.69 -8.31 20.96
CA THR A 3 -14.63 -6.84 21.04
C THR A 3 -14.60 -6.22 19.62
N PRO A 4 -15.00 -4.94 19.47
CA PRO A 4 -14.89 -4.24 18.19
C PRO A 4 -13.47 -4.24 17.61
N GLU A 5 -12.45 -4.09 18.45
CA GLU A 5 -11.03 -4.06 18.06
C GLU A 5 -10.58 -5.42 17.51
N HIS A 6 -11.06 -6.51 18.09
CA HIS A 6 -10.79 -7.85 17.56
C HIS A 6 -11.46 -8.10 16.21
N LEU A 7 -12.61 -7.47 15.94
CA LEU A 7 -13.24 -7.51 14.62
C LEU A 7 -12.43 -6.68 13.61
N ALA A 8 -12.03 -5.46 13.98
CA ALA A 8 -11.18 -4.61 13.16
C ALA A 8 -9.85 -5.30 12.83
N TYR A 9 -9.22 -5.95 13.81
CA TYR A 9 -8.00 -6.73 13.63
C TYR A 9 -8.14 -7.78 12.52
N ARG A 10 -9.17 -8.63 12.60
CA ARG A 10 -9.40 -9.66 11.56
C ARG A 10 -9.69 -9.04 10.20
N TYR A 11 -10.46 -7.95 10.17
CA TYR A 11 -10.77 -7.24 8.94
C TYR A 11 -9.48 -6.75 8.28
N TRP A 12 -8.64 -6.01 9.01
CA TRP A 12 -7.43 -5.39 8.46
C TRP A 12 -6.34 -6.40 8.08
N MET A 13 -6.21 -7.50 8.84
CA MET A 13 -5.32 -8.62 8.45
C MET A 13 -5.69 -9.17 7.06
N HIS A 14 -6.98 -9.37 6.78
CA HIS A 14 -7.40 -9.89 5.47
C HIS A 14 -7.50 -8.82 4.39
N TYR A 15 -7.81 -7.59 4.77
CA TYR A 15 -7.95 -6.48 3.82
C TYR A 15 -6.62 -6.16 3.13
N ALA A 16 -5.51 -6.18 3.88
CA ALA A 16 -4.17 -5.93 3.33
C ALA A 16 -3.88 -6.80 2.10
N GLU A 17 -3.99 -8.12 2.25
CA GLU A 17 -3.67 -9.10 1.21
C GLU A 17 -4.82 -9.35 0.22
N GLY A 18 -6.06 -9.33 0.69
CA GLY A 18 -7.22 -9.72 -0.11
C GLY A 18 -7.82 -8.59 -0.93
N SER A 19 -7.57 -7.32 -0.55
CA SER A 19 -8.18 -6.15 -1.19
C SER A 19 -7.15 -5.23 -1.81
N PHE A 20 -6.19 -4.71 -1.04
CA PHE A 20 -5.33 -3.62 -1.51
C PHE A 20 -4.05 -4.11 -2.22
N MET A 21 -3.33 -5.08 -1.66
CA MET A 21 -2.11 -5.63 -2.27
C MET A 21 -2.29 -6.17 -3.70
N PRO A 22 -3.41 -6.80 -4.09
CA PRO A 22 -3.63 -7.21 -5.47
C PRO A 22 -3.59 -6.04 -6.45
N LEU A 23 -4.09 -4.86 -6.05
CA LEU A 23 -4.00 -3.63 -6.85
C LEU A 23 -2.56 -3.13 -6.93
N MET A 24 -1.78 -3.24 -5.86
CA MET A 24 -0.36 -2.85 -5.86
C MET A 24 0.47 -3.76 -6.76
N ILE A 25 0.20 -5.07 -6.75
CA ILE A 25 0.84 -6.03 -7.66
C ILE A 25 0.44 -5.74 -9.11
N LEU A 26 -0.84 -5.47 -9.38
CA LEU A 26 -1.29 -5.10 -10.72
C LEU A 26 -0.60 -3.81 -11.21
N SER A 27 -0.52 -2.79 -10.34
CA SER A 27 0.24 -1.55 -10.60
C SER A 27 1.71 -1.82 -10.95
N LEU A 28 2.37 -2.72 -10.21
CA LEU A 28 3.76 -3.13 -10.48
C LEU A 28 3.88 -3.81 -11.84
N VAL A 29 3.01 -4.77 -12.16
CA VAL A 29 3.01 -5.48 -13.45
C VAL A 29 2.76 -4.50 -14.60
N MET A 30 1.81 -3.59 -14.47
CA MET A 30 1.54 -2.54 -15.46
C MET A 30 2.79 -1.67 -15.71
N GLY A 31 3.45 -1.19 -14.65
CA GLY A 31 4.70 -0.42 -14.78
C GLY A 31 5.86 -1.23 -15.38
N ARG A 32 5.91 -2.55 -15.13
CA ARG A 32 6.91 -3.43 -15.74
C ARG A 32 6.69 -3.59 -17.24
N ILE A 33 5.43 -3.68 -17.69
CA ILE A 33 5.09 -3.76 -19.11
C ILE A 33 5.51 -2.47 -19.83
N GLU A 34 5.30 -1.29 -19.23
CA GLU A 34 5.67 0.00 -19.84
C GLU A 34 7.19 0.19 -20.02
N SER A 35 7.97 -0.40 -19.10
CA SER A 35 9.44 -0.32 -19.08
C SER A 35 10.13 -1.51 -19.74
N ALA A 36 9.39 -2.55 -20.13
CA ALA A 36 9.96 -3.74 -20.77
C ALA A 36 10.61 -3.40 -22.13
N PRO A 37 11.77 -4.01 -22.46
CA PRO A 37 12.37 -3.87 -23.78
C PRO A 37 11.41 -4.35 -24.87
N MET A 38 11.04 -3.45 -25.79
CA MET A 38 10.11 -3.74 -26.88
C MET A 38 10.50 -2.97 -28.14
N PRO A 39 10.23 -3.51 -29.35
CA PRO A 39 10.36 -2.77 -30.59
C PRO A 39 9.52 -1.47 -30.56
N PHE A 40 10.06 -0.39 -31.13
CA PHE A 40 9.46 0.94 -31.04
C PHE A 40 8.02 1.02 -31.59
N PHE A 41 7.65 0.14 -32.52
CA PHE A 41 6.33 0.11 -33.13
C PHE A 41 5.27 -0.62 -32.28
N ILE A 42 5.68 -1.53 -31.39
CA ILE A 42 4.77 -2.23 -30.46
C ILE A 42 4.54 -1.39 -29.19
N ARG A 43 5.57 -0.64 -28.78
CA ARG A 43 5.57 0.15 -27.55
C ARG A 43 4.33 1.07 -27.38
N PRO A 44 3.83 1.79 -28.41
CA PRO A 44 2.64 2.63 -28.28
C PRO A 44 1.37 1.83 -27.99
N VAL A 45 1.23 0.64 -28.59
CA VAL A 45 0.07 -0.25 -28.37
C VAL A 45 0.07 -0.77 -26.94
N ALA A 46 1.22 -1.25 -26.46
CA ALA A 46 1.37 -1.72 -25.08
C ALA A 46 1.05 -0.62 -24.07
N LYS A 47 1.59 0.59 -24.27
CA LYS A 47 1.28 1.76 -23.43
C LYS A 47 -0.20 2.15 -23.48
N GLY A 48 -0.84 2.06 -24.64
CA GLY A 48 -2.27 2.33 -24.78
C GLY A 48 -3.15 1.36 -23.97
N ILE A 49 -2.81 0.07 -23.98
CA ILE A 49 -3.51 -0.94 -23.15
C ILE A 49 -3.30 -0.66 -21.67
N VAL A 50 -2.05 -0.42 -21.25
CA VAL A 50 -1.74 -0.12 -19.84
C VAL A 50 -2.49 1.14 -19.38
N ALA A 51 -2.48 2.21 -20.18
CA ALA A 51 -3.19 3.44 -19.87
C ALA A 51 -4.70 3.19 -19.68
N LYS A 52 -5.32 2.34 -20.49
CA LYS A 52 -6.75 2.01 -20.37
C LYS A 52 -7.07 1.16 -19.14
N VAL A 53 -6.20 0.22 -18.76
CA VAL A 53 -6.35 -0.55 -17.51
C VAL A 53 -6.20 0.37 -16.29
N ARG A 54 -5.25 1.32 -16.36
CA ARG A 54 -5.03 2.33 -15.33
C ARG A 54 -6.25 3.23 -15.12
N GLU A 55 -6.66 3.91 -16.18
CA GLU A 55 -7.78 4.84 -16.19
C GLU A 55 -9.12 4.17 -15.85
N GLY A 56 -9.37 2.98 -16.41
CA GLY A 56 -10.67 2.30 -16.33
C GLY A 56 -10.87 1.42 -15.11
N TYR A 57 -9.81 1.09 -14.36
CA TYR A 57 -9.91 0.17 -13.23
C TYR A 57 -8.94 0.51 -12.10
N LEU A 58 -7.64 0.54 -12.39
CA LEU A 58 -6.64 0.51 -11.33
C LEU A 58 -6.59 1.80 -10.52
N ASP A 59 -6.41 2.95 -11.17
CA ASP A 59 -6.09 4.20 -10.46
C ASP A 59 -7.27 4.65 -9.58
N GLN A 60 -8.50 4.54 -10.09
CA GLN A 60 -9.71 4.87 -9.32
C GLN A 60 -9.92 3.95 -8.11
N ASN A 61 -9.60 2.66 -8.24
CA ASN A 61 -9.69 1.74 -7.10
C ASN A 61 -8.59 2.05 -6.09
N VAL A 62 -7.35 2.28 -6.52
CA VAL A 62 -6.25 2.67 -5.62
C VAL A 62 -6.62 3.92 -4.83
N GLU A 63 -7.12 4.96 -5.49
CA GLU A 63 -7.57 6.19 -4.82
C GLU A 63 -8.66 5.91 -3.78
N ARG A 64 -9.68 5.13 -4.12
CA ARG A 64 -10.76 4.76 -3.17
C ARG A 64 -10.22 4.02 -1.94
N HIS A 65 -9.31 3.07 -2.15
CA HIS A 65 -8.69 2.32 -1.06
C HIS A 65 -7.80 3.22 -0.19
N LEU A 66 -7.02 4.12 -0.78
CA LEU A 66 -6.21 5.09 -0.03
C LEU A 66 -7.09 6.03 0.79
N ARG A 67 -8.15 6.60 0.22
CA ARG A 67 -9.12 7.43 0.94
C ARG A 67 -9.77 6.68 2.10
N PHE A 68 -10.19 5.44 1.89
CA PHE A 68 -10.79 4.64 2.96
C PHE A 68 -9.82 4.35 4.12
N MET A 69 -8.56 4.05 3.81
CA MET A 69 -7.54 3.83 4.85
C MET A 69 -7.20 5.14 5.59
N GLU A 70 -7.06 6.24 4.86
CA GLU A 70 -6.85 7.59 5.40
C GLU A 70 -7.98 8.01 6.35
N ASP A 71 -9.23 7.80 5.92
CA ASP A 71 -10.42 8.07 6.73
C ASP A 71 -10.47 7.16 7.98
N THR A 72 -10.07 5.90 7.87
CA THR A 72 -9.99 4.99 9.02
C THR A 72 -9.02 5.53 10.08
N LEU A 73 -7.84 5.99 9.66
CA LEU A 73 -6.83 6.56 10.54
C LEU A 73 -7.20 7.95 11.08
N SER A 74 -8.32 8.53 10.65
CA SER A 74 -8.83 9.77 11.25
C SER A 74 -9.38 9.55 12.67
N ALA A 75 -9.85 8.33 12.97
CA ALA A 75 -10.43 8.00 14.27
C ALA A 75 -9.38 7.54 15.30
N SER A 76 -8.22 7.08 14.85
CA SER A 76 -7.24 6.40 15.69
C SER A 76 -5.85 6.37 15.03
N PRO A 77 -4.75 6.37 15.83
CA PRO A 77 -3.38 6.28 15.29
C PRO A 77 -3.05 4.94 14.62
N TRP A 78 -3.81 3.88 14.90
CA TRP A 78 -3.67 2.55 14.29
C TRP A 78 -5.00 2.04 13.74
N PHE A 79 -4.95 1.09 12.81
CA PHE A 79 -6.12 0.56 12.10
C PHE A 79 -7.10 -0.18 13.03
N CYS A 80 -6.63 -0.66 14.18
CA CYS A 80 -7.42 -1.44 15.14
C CYS A 80 -7.75 -0.69 16.44
N GLY A 81 -7.53 0.62 16.49
CA GLY A 81 -7.74 1.45 17.69
C GLY A 81 -6.41 1.98 18.26
N ASP A 82 -6.40 2.37 19.53
CA ASP A 82 -5.27 3.13 20.11
C ASP A 82 -3.96 2.32 20.26
N GLN A 83 -4.03 1.00 20.11
CA GLN A 83 -2.89 0.10 20.26
C GLN A 83 -2.53 -0.56 18.94
N MET A 84 -1.22 -0.60 18.66
CA MET A 84 -0.68 -1.31 17.50
C MET A 84 -0.97 -2.81 17.61
N THR A 85 -1.29 -3.42 16.48
CA THR A 85 -1.52 -4.85 16.33
C THR A 85 -0.72 -5.42 15.16
N ALA A 86 -0.76 -6.74 14.96
CA ALA A 86 -0.15 -7.36 13.78
C ALA A 86 -0.80 -6.90 12.47
N ALA A 87 -2.06 -6.43 12.49
CA ALA A 87 -2.72 -5.89 11.31
C ALA A 87 -2.01 -4.62 10.81
N ASP A 88 -1.52 -3.77 11.72
CA ASP A 88 -0.77 -2.56 11.37
C ASP A 88 0.57 -2.91 10.70
N ILE A 89 1.23 -3.99 11.15
CA ILE A 89 2.44 -4.51 10.49
C ILE A 89 2.12 -4.97 9.06
N GLN A 90 1.03 -5.70 8.85
CA GLN A 90 0.67 -6.18 7.51
C GLN A 90 0.24 -5.02 6.59
N MET A 91 -0.52 -4.07 7.13
CA MET A 91 -0.94 -2.87 6.43
C MET A 91 0.23 -1.97 6.06
N SER A 92 1.31 -1.92 6.86
CA SER A 92 2.47 -1.08 6.52
C SER A 92 3.06 -1.42 5.18
N PHE A 93 3.27 -2.70 4.86
CA PHE A 93 3.76 -3.12 3.54
C PHE A 93 2.84 -2.68 2.41
N ALA A 94 1.52 -2.74 2.63
CA ALA A 94 0.54 -2.36 1.61
C ALA A 94 0.54 -0.84 1.37
N VAL A 95 0.64 -0.05 2.43
CA VAL A 95 0.72 1.42 2.35
C VAL A 95 2.08 1.87 1.81
N GLU A 96 3.18 1.22 2.21
CA GLU A 96 4.53 1.43 1.68
C GLU A 96 4.58 1.16 0.16
N ALA A 97 3.95 0.09 -0.32
CA ALA A 97 3.86 -0.22 -1.75
C ALA A 97 3.13 0.87 -2.55
N ALA A 98 2.14 1.53 -1.95
CA ALA A 98 1.46 2.68 -2.54
C ALA A 98 2.36 3.93 -2.54
N ALA A 99 3.10 4.17 -1.45
CA ALA A 99 4.00 5.31 -1.29
C ALA A 99 5.13 5.34 -2.34
N VAL A 100 5.53 4.19 -2.88
CA VAL A 100 6.50 4.12 -4.00
C VAL A 100 5.98 4.82 -5.28
N ARG A 101 4.66 4.90 -5.46
CA ARG A 101 4.02 5.36 -6.71
C ARG A 101 3.14 6.59 -6.54
N THR A 102 2.78 6.92 -5.31
CA THR A 102 1.87 8.01 -4.96
C THR A 102 2.51 8.80 -3.84
N ASP A 103 2.61 10.13 -4.01
CA ASP A 103 2.99 10.99 -2.90
C ASP A 103 1.86 11.02 -1.87
N LEU A 104 2.08 10.39 -0.72
CA LEU A 104 1.09 10.35 0.34
C LEU A 104 1.02 11.66 1.12
N SER A 105 2.05 12.50 1.07
CA SER A 105 2.17 13.66 1.95
C SER A 105 1.15 14.78 1.66
N GLU A 106 0.68 14.86 0.41
CA GLU A 106 -0.29 15.87 -0.01
C GLU A 106 -1.73 15.44 0.26
N ASP A 107 -2.12 14.27 -0.27
CA ASP A 107 -3.52 13.81 -0.26
C ASP A 107 -3.86 12.86 0.91
N TYR A 108 -2.85 12.22 1.52
CA TYR A 108 -3.03 11.16 2.52
C TYR A 108 -2.12 11.33 3.75
N PRO A 109 -2.18 12.47 4.44
CA PRO A 109 -1.23 12.81 5.50
C PRO A 109 -1.29 11.86 6.71
N ARG A 110 -2.42 11.20 7.00
CA ARG A 110 -2.50 10.23 8.11
C ARG A 110 -1.86 8.91 7.74
N LEU A 111 -1.94 8.48 6.48
CA LEU A 111 -1.18 7.33 5.98
C LEU A 111 0.32 7.62 6.02
N GLN A 112 0.75 8.81 5.62
CA GLN A 112 2.13 9.25 5.76
C GLN A 112 2.58 9.21 7.23
N ALA A 113 1.79 9.81 8.14
CA ALA A 113 2.08 9.79 9.58
C ALA A 113 2.07 8.37 10.18
N PHE A 114 1.26 7.46 9.63
CA PHE A 114 1.24 6.05 10.02
C PHE A 114 2.53 5.34 9.63
N LEU A 115 3.05 5.55 8.42
CA LEU A 115 4.34 5.00 7.99
C LEU A 115 5.51 5.53 8.84
N GLU A 116 5.48 6.83 9.16
CA GLU A 116 6.48 7.44 10.05
C GLU A 116 6.41 6.84 11.45
N ARG A 117 5.20 6.65 11.99
CA ARG A 117 5.00 6.07 13.32
C ARG A 117 5.50 4.63 13.40
N ILE A 118 5.16 3.79 12.43
CA ILE A 118 5.53 2.37 12.47
C ILE A 118 7.03 2.16 12.25
N SER A 119 7.66 2.95 11.38
CA SER A 119 9.12 2.87 11.12
C SER A 119 9.97 3.32 12.31
N GLN A 120 9.41 4.14 13.21
CA GLN A 120 10.08 4.59 14.43
C GLN A 120 10.04 3.55 15.57
N LEU A 121 9.27 2.47 15.44
CA LEU A 121 9.17 1.45 16.48
C LEU A 121 10.53 0.74 16.68
N PRO A 122 10.96 0.52 17.93
CA PRO A 122 12.20 -0.20 18.21
C PRO A 122 12.24 -1.60 17.56
N ALA A 123 11.09 -2.29 17.53
CA ALA A 123 10.97 -3.60 16.89
C ALA A 123 11.16 -3.54 15.38
N TYR A 124 10.65 -2.49 14.71
CA TYR A 124 10.85 -2.29 13.26
C TYR A 124 12.33 -2.08 12.94
N ARG A 125 13.00 -1.20 13.70
CA ARG A 125 14.46 -0.95 13.53
C ARG A 125 15.27 -2.22 13.77
N SER A 126 14.97 -2.97 14.82
CA SER A 126 15.65 -4.25 15.09
C SER A 126 15.39 -5.29 14.00
N ALA A 127 14.20 -5.29 13.40
CA ALA A 127 13.88 -6.16 12.27
C ALA A 127 14.72 -5.81 11.03
N LEU A 128 14.90 -4.52 10.73
CA LEU A 128 15.78 -4.06 9.65
C LEU A 128 17.24 -4.43 9.87
N GLU A 129 17.77 -4.22 11.09
CA GLU A 129 19.15 -4.56 11.44
C GLU A 129 19.45 -6.06 11.25
N LYS A 130 18.47 -6.91 11.55
CA LYS A 130 18.60 -8.38 11.44
C LYS A 130 18.25 -8.92 10.05
N GLY A 131 17.32 -8.26 9.35
CA GLY A 131 16.77 -8.69 8.07
C GLY A 131 17.63 -8.34 6.86
N GLY A 132 18.59 -7.42 7.00
CA GLY A 132 19.40 -6.92 5.90
C GLY A 132 18.75 -5.76 5.16
N PRO A 133 19.28 -5.35 3.98
CA PRO A 133 18.77 -4.20 3.24
C PRO A 133 17.29 -4.35 2.91
N TYR A 134 16.50 -3.35 3.29
CA TYR A 134 15.07 -3.29 3.02
C TYR A 134 14.80 -2.34 1.85
N GLU A 135 14.61 -2.91 0.66
CA GLU A 135 14.17 -2.17 -0.53
C GLU A 135 12.78 -2.67 -0.94
N LEU A 136 11.83 -1.75 -1.01
CA LEU A 136 10.51 -2.05 -1.57
C LEU A 136 10.66 -2.31 -3.07
N LEU A 137 10.19 -3.48 -3.53
CA LEU A 137 10.26 -3.88 -4.94
C LEU A 137 9.63 -2.82 -5.86
N GLY A 138 10.48 -2.16 -6.65
CA GLY A 138 10.08 -1.15 -7.64
C GLY A 138 10.27 0.30 -7.21
N ALA A 139 10.94 0.56 -6.08
CA ALA A 139 11.68 1.81 -5.85
C ALA A 139 13.01 1.82 -6.63
#